data_AF-A0A5A9P155-F1
#
_entry.id   AF-A0A5A9P155-F1
#
_cell.length_a   1.000
_cell.length_b   1.000
_cell.length_c   1.000
_cell.angle_alpha   90.00
_cell.angle_beta   90.00
_cell.angle_gamma   90.00
#
_symmetry.space_group_name_H-M   'P 1'
#
loop_
_entity.id
_entity.type
_entity.pdbx_description
1 polymer ?
#
loop_
_entity_poly.entity_id
_entity_poly.type
_entity_poly.pdbx_seq_one_letter_code
_entity_poly.pdbx_strand_id
1 'polypeptide(L)'
;MCEGPSTISGPIPPDPTLFPEYYKRPSSARGRLEGNSKNGSPTLLKGPLAPDPVMYPGFYSARVTPRPRIGANATDILERGRRGVMGNLLKLEGVSLIPNQSKPKSAARDFGKENVRKLREIQRRFRELEAQREHAKPVPVKALWTSPKYQDVSSRVMAQLQETSPPKKADCQKFLKAHSVCGAGGRPLLRCSDTGPRPDTAGDVEMQVRGHMVDFVSHNARAARKTTLRRSQSLQDLRDKPPPSAEKGKLPQYLEQRKIQWKKEEEEKRRNTRDPSIPAGHTQMSERERLETLQSLKDTHRSLVSELLSLPVKADTVSIRSRRAQLDQRLSEVEEAIKIFSRDKVYVKIDS
;
A
#
# COMPACT_ATOMS: atom_id res chain seq x y z
N MET A 1 -36.04 -3.36 -46.76
CA MET A 1 -36.22 -4.53 -45.88
C MET A 1 -35.28 -4.34 -44.70
N CYS A 2 -35.81 -4.19 -43.49
CA CYS A 2 -35.02 -4.05 -42.27
C CYS A 2 -35.64 -4.93 -41.19
N GLU A 3 -35.15 -6.16 -41.08
CA GLU A 3 -35.56 -7.07 -40.02
C GLU A 3 -34.69 -6.81 -38.77
N GLY A 4 -35.36 -6.49 -37.66
CA GLY A 4 -34.76 -6.40 -36.33
C GLY A 4 -35.76 -6.94 -35.32
N PRO A 5 -35.38 -7.87 -34.43
CA PRO A 5 -36.34 -8.53 -33.55
C PRO A 5 -36.87 -7.58 -32.46
N SER A 6 -38.19 -7.36 -32.46
CA SER A 6 -38.90 -6.56 -31.46
C SER A 6 -38.86 -7.22 -30.07
N THR A 7 -38.08 -6.66 -29.15
CA THR A 7 -37.86 -7.20 -27.78
C THR A 7 -38.94 -6.79 -26.77
N ILE A 8 -40.21 -6.75 -27.17
CA ILE A 8 -41.32 -6.24 -26.32
C ILE A 8 -42.41 -7.28 -25.98
N SER A 9 -42.37 -8.48 -26.56
CA SER A 9 -43.32 -9.55 -26.22
C SER A 9 -42.84 -10.39 -25.04
N GLY A 10 -43.12 -9.91 -23.82
CA GLY A 10 -43.17 -10.75 -22.62
C GLY A 10 -44.60 -11.27 -22.38
N PRO A 11 -44.79 -12.36 -21.61
CA PRO A 11 -46.13 -12.80 -21.22
C PRO A 11 -46.85 -11.69 -20.43
N ILE A 12 -48.17 -11.58 -20.62
CA ILE A 12 -49.00 -10.63 -19.89
C ILE A 12 -48.82 -10.89 -18.38
N PRO A 13 -48.43 -9.88 -17.59
CA PRO A 13 -48.16 -10.08 -16.17
C PRO A 13 -49.48 -10.41 -15.42
N PRO A 14 -49.44 -11.30 -14.41
CA PRO A 14 -50.65 -11.84 -13.79
C PRO A 14 -51.47 -10.75 -13.08
N ASP A 15 -52.79 -10.92 -12.99
CA ASP A 15 -53.66 -9.91 -12.37
C ASP A 15 -53.23 -9.59 -10.92
N PRO A 16 -52.93 -8.31 -10.58
CA PRO A 16 -52.48 -7.93 -9.24
C PRO A 16 -53.53 -8.16 -8.14
N THR A 17 -54.81 -8.33 -8.48
CA THR A 17 -55.88 -8.68 -7.53
C THR A 17 -55.82 -10.16 -7.12
N LEU A 18 -55.38 -11.04 -8.04
CA LEU A 18 -55.30 -12.48 -7.81
C LEU A 18 -53.93 -12.92 -7.25
N PHE A 19 -52.86 -12.20 -7.59
CA PHE A 19 -51.49 -12.56 -7.20
C PHE A 19 -50.71 -11.40 -6.53
N PRO A 20 -51.19 -10.85 -5.39
CA PRO A 20 -50.60 -9.68 -4.75
C PRO A 20 -49.14 -9.90 -4.28
N GLU A 21 -48.75 -11.14 -3.97
CA GLU A 21 -47.37 -11.48 -3.54
C GLU A 21 -46.32 -11.22 -4.64
N TYR A 22 -46.66 -11.41 -5.92
CA TYR A 22 -45.74 -11.15 -7.04
C TYR A 22 -45.43 -9.66 -7.24
N TYR A 23 -46.31 -8.79 -6.74
CA TYR A 23 -46.16 -7.32 -6.81
C TYR A 23 -45.65 -6.71 -5.49
N LYS A 24 -45.38 -7.51 -4.45
CA LYS A 24 -44.77 -7.01 -3.22
C LYS A 24 -43.34 -6.53 -3.51
N ARG A 25 -43.17 -5.22 -3.52
CA ARG A 25 -41.88 -4.56 -3.62
C ARG A 25 -40.97 -5.03 -2.45
N PRO A 26 -39.75 -5.54 -2.73
CA PRO A 26 -38.86 -6.00 -1.68
C PRO A 26 -38.52 -4.87 -0.70
N SER A 27 -38.39 -5.21 0.58
CA SER A 27 -38.19 -4.25 1.69
C SER A 27 -36.96 -3.35 1.52
N SER A 28 -35.94 -3.81 0.80
CA SER A 28 -34.75 -3.03 0.41
C SER A 28 -35.06 -1.82 -0.50
N ALA A 29 -36.16 -1.84 -1.25
CA ALA A 29 -36.56 -0.78 -2.17
C ALA A 29 -37.52 0.25 -1.55
N ARG A 30 -37.96 0.07 -0.29
CA ARG A 30 -38.88 0.99 0.41
C ARG A 30 -38.19 2.28 0.87
N GLY A 31 -36.94 2.18 1.32
CA GLY A 31 -36.17 3.30 1.92
C GLY A 31 -35.69 4.42 0.98
N ARG A 32 -36.09 4.45 -0.31
CA ARG A 32 -35.79 5.57 -1.23
C ARG A 32 -36.90 6.60 -1.38
N LEU A 33 -38.10 6.32 -0.87
CA LEU A 33 -39.25 7.25 -0.90
C LEU A 33 -39.70 7.60 0.52
N GLU A 34 -39.67 6.65 1.45
CA GLU A 34 -39.81 6.90 2.88
C GLU A 34 -38.43 7.25 3.46
N GLY A 35 -38.04 8.52 3.37
CA GLY A 35 -36.89 9.04 4.11
C GLY A 35 -37.14 8.97 5.62
N ASN A 36 -36.11 8.66 6.41
CA ASN A 36 -36.15 8.43 7.86
C ASN A 36 -36.98 9.48 8.64
N SER A 37 -38.29 9.24 8.78
CA SER A 37 -39.15 9.99 9.69
C SER A 37 -38.94 9.44 11.09
N LYS A 38 -37.99 10.03 11.82
CA LYS A 38 -38.00 9.94 13.28
C LYS A 38 -39.30 10.57 13.78
N ASN A 39 -39.96 9.90 14.72
CA ASN A 39 -41.25 10.28 15.29
C ASN A 39 -41.37 11.80 15.52
N GLY A 40 -42.37 12.45 14.91
CA GLY A 40 -42.62 13.89 15.13
C GLY A 40 -42.92 14.75 13.90
N SER A 41 -43.29 14.21 12.74
CA SER A 41 -43.87 15.04 11.68
C SER A 41 -45.33 15.37 12.02
N PRO A 42 -45.72 16.66 12.14
CA PRO A 42 -47.13 17.01 12.22
C PRO A 42 -47.81 16.68 10.89
N THR A 43 -49.10 16.37 10.98
CA THR A 43 -50.00 16.04 9.89
C THR A 43 -49.75 16.93 8.67
N LEU A 44 -49.50 16.32 7.51
CA LEU A 44 -49.39 17.03 6.23
C LEU A 44 -50.58 18.00 6.08
N LEU A 45 -50.28 19.30 5.90
CA LEU A 45 -51.24 20.28 5.43
C LEU A 45 -51.76 19.84 4.06
N LYS A 46 -52.90 19.13 4.05
CA LYS A 46 -53.66 18.77 2.84
C LYS A 46 -54.40 19.99 2.29
N GLY A 47 -53.66 21.05 1.99
CA GLY A 47 -54.14 22.25 1.30
C GLY A 47 -53.63 22.29 -0.15
N PRO A 48 -54.32 23.02 -1.05
CA PRO A 48 -53.88 23.21 -2.43
C PRO A 48 -52.67 24.16 -2.57
N LEU A 49 -52.33 24.89 -1.50
CA LEU A 49 -51.19 25.81 -1.46
C LEU A 49 -49.97 25.14 -0.83
N ALA A 50 -48.80 25.31 -1.47
CA ALA A 50 -47.53 24.82 -0.95
C ALA A 50 -47.08 25.68 0.26
N PRO A 51 -46.47 25.09 1.31
CA PRO A 51 -46.00 25.84 2.48
C PRO A 51 -44.94 26.90 2.13
N ASP A 52 -44.85 27.99 2.87
CA ASP A 52 -43.82 29.02 2.62
C ASP A 52 -42.39 28.45 2.81
N PRO A 53 -41.50 28.53 1.79
CA PRO A 53 -40.12 28.05 1.91
C PRO A 53 -39.26 28.81 2.92
N VAL A 54 -39.62 30.04 3.32
CA VAL A 54 -38.91 30.80 4.36
C VAL A 54 -39.22 30.24 5.76
N MET A 55 -40.50 29.94 6.02
CA MET A 55 -40.95 29.39 7.30
C MET A 55 -40.69 27.88 7.45
N TYR A 56 -40.66 27.13 6.34
CA TYR A 56 -40.54 25.67 6.36
C TYR A 56 -39.41 25.10 5.47
N PRO A 57 -38.12 25.44 5.70
CA PRO A 57 -37.01 25.02 4.84
C PRO A 57 -36.84 23.49 4.73
N GLY A 58 -37.20 22.74 5.78
CA GLY A 58 -37.07 21.27 5.82
C GLY A 58 -38.04 20.52 4.91
N PHE A 59 -39.11 21.16 4.43
CA PHE A 59 -40.09 20.54 3.52
C PHE A 59 -39.68 20.66 2.04
N TYR A 60 -38.78 21.60 1.74
CA TYR A 60 -38.23 21.79 0.40
C TYR A 60 -36.91 21.03 0.28
N SER A 61 -36.99 19.77 -0.16
CA SER A 61 -35.82 19.03 -0.60
C SER A 61 -35.05 19.86 -1.63
N ALA A 62 -33.80 20.20 -1.32
CA ALA A 62 -32.98 21.13 -2.08
C ALA A 62 -32.69 20.59 -3.48
N ARG A 63 -33.62 20.80 -4.41
CA ARG A 63 -33.42 20.55 -5.84
C ARG A 63 -32.35 21.50 -6.33
N VAL A 64 -31.13 20.99 -6.40
CA VAL A 64 -30.00 21.64 -7.08
C VAL A 64 -30.52 22.12 -8.43
N THR A 65 -30.54 23.43 -8.63
CA THR A 65 -30.97 24.04 -9.88
C THR A 65 -30.17 23.40 -11.02
N PRO A 66 -30.81 22.96 -12.12
CA PRO A 66 -30.08 22.35 -13.22
C PRO A 66 -29.04 23.37 -13.70
N ARG A 67 -27.77 22.95 -13.74
CA ARG A 67 -26.67 23.84 -14.14
C ARG A 67 -26.99 24.45 -15.51
N PRO A 68 -26.71 25.75 -15.74
CA PRO A 68 -26.97 26.38 -17.02
C PRO A 68 -26.31 25.54 -18.12
N ARG A 69 -27.09 25.17 -19.15
CA ARG A 69 -26.62 24.31 -20.22
C ARG A 69 -25.68 25.11 -21.12
N ILE A 70 -24.39 24.93 -20.91
CA ILE A 70 -23.34 25.45 -21.77
C ILE A 70 -23.45 24.72 -23.12
N GLY A 71 -23.85 25.44 -24.18
CA GLY A 71 -23.93 24.88 -25.54
C GLY A 71 -22.54 24.56 -26.10
N ALA A 72 -22.48 23.69 -27.13
CA ALA A 72 -21.21 23.26 -27.73
C ALA A 72 -20.33 24.45 -28.18
N ASN A 73 -20.94 25.49 -28.75
CA ASN A 73 -20.24 26.66 -29.29
C ASN A 73 -19.75 27.65 -28.20
N ALA A 74 -20.00 27.39 -26.92
CA ALA A 74 -19.70 28.34 -25.85
C ALA A 74 -18.19 28.52 -25.60
N THR A 75 -17.37 27.50 -25.89
CA THR A 75 -15.91 27.61 -25.92
C THR A 75 -15.46 28.65 -26.92
N ASP A 76 -16.01 28.60 -28.12
CA ASP A 76 -15.57 29.38 -29.27
C ASP A 76 -16.01 30.84 -29.12
N ILE A 77 -17.21 31.07 -28.57
CA ILE A 77 -17.71 32.39 -28.19
C ILE A 77 -16.80 33.01 -27.11
N LEU A 78 -16.42 32.25 -26.08
CA LEU A 78 -15.53 32.71 -25.02
C LEU A 78 -14.13 33.05 -25.55
N GLU A 79 -13.56 32.21 -26.42
CA GLU A 79 -12.26 32.46 -27.03
C GLU A 79 -12.28 33.67 -27.97
N ARG A 80 -13.34 33.83 -28.77
CA ARG A 80 -13.54 34.98 -29.66
C ARG A 80 -13.65 36.28 -28.85
N GLY A 81 -14.37 36.27 -27.73
CA GLY A 81 -14.44 37.39 -26.80
C GLY A 81 -13.08 37.75 -26.18
N ARG A 82 -12.28 36.75 -25.78
CA ARG A 82 -10.96 36.93 -25.14
C ARG A 82 -9.87 37.45 -26.08
N ARG A 83 -9.94 37.14 -27.38
CA ARG A 83 -8.96 37.55 -28.41
C ARG A 83 -9.32 38.87 -29.11
N GLY A 84 -10.55 39.37 -28.97
CA GLY A 84 -11.01 40.63 -29.56
C GLY A 84 -10.68 41.89 -28.75
N VAL A 85 -10.98 43.07 -29.32
CA VAL A 85 -10.76 44.39 -28.71
C VAL A 85 -11.43 44.50 -27.33
N MET A 86 -12.69 44.06 -27.20
CA MET A 86 -13.41 44.00 -25.91
C MET A 86 -12.68 43.16 -24.87
N GLY A 87 -12.09 42.03 -25.28
CA GLY A 87 -11.28 41.17 -24.40
C GLY A 87 -9.96 41.80 -23.95
N ASN A 88 -9.45 42.80 -24.68
CA ASN A 88 -8.30 43.58 -24.25
C ASN A 88 -8.71 44.74 -23.34
N LEU A 89 -9.82 45.43 -23.64
CA LEU A 89 -10.39 46.47 -22.77
C LEU A 89 -10.69 45.93 -21.36
N LEU A 90 -11.36 44.78 -21.26
CA LEU A 90 -11.67 44.13 -19.98
C LEU A 90 -10.42 43.72 -19.18
N LYS A 91 -9.30 43.39 -19.85
CA LYS A 91 -8.01 43.12 -19.16
C LYS A 91 -7.41 44.39 -18.58
N LEU A 92 -7.51 45.52 -19.29
CA LEU A 92 -7.02 46.83 -18.83
C LEU A 92 -7.86 47.36 -17.66
N GLU A 93 -9.16 47.10 -17.65
CA GLU A 93 -10.09 47.41 -16.55
C GLU A 93 -9.96 46.44 -15.35
N GLY A 94 -9.04 45.47 -15.40
CA GLY A 94 -8.79 44.50 -14.31
C GLY A 94 -9.81 43.36 -14.22
N VAL A 95 -10.81 43.31 -15.11
CA VAL A 95 -11.87 42.30 -15.13
C VAL A 95 -11.36 41.01 -15.80
N SER A 96 -10.72 40.16 -15.01
CA SER A 96 -10.17 38.89 -15.50
C SER A 96 -11.27 37.84 -15.80
N LEU A 97 -11.58 37.65 -17.08
CA LEU A 97 -12.45 36.55 -17.59
C LEU A 97 -11.81 35.14 -17.47
N ILE A 98 -10.80 34.99 -16.61
CA ILE A 98 -10.15 33.74 -16.28
C ILE A 98 -10.69 33.34 -14.91
N PRO A 99 -11.49 32.26 -14.79
CA PRO A 99 -11.76 31.69 -13.49
C PRO A 99 -10.41 31.35 -12.88
N ASN A 100 -10.07 31.99 -11.75
CA ASN A 100 -8.82 31.73 -11.04
C ASN A 100 -8.59 30.23 -10.98
N GLN A 101 -7.54 29.74 -11.64
CA GLN A 101 -7.20 28.33 -11.67
C GLN A 101 -6.61 27.96 -10.31
N SER A 102 -7.46 27.94 -9.28
CA SER A 102 -7.22 27.17 -8.07
C SER A 102 -6.83 25.78 -8.55
N LYS A 103 -5.58 25.38 -8.25
CA LYS A 103 -4.99 24.12 -8.72
C LYS A 103 -6.05 23.04 -8.52
N PRO A 104 -6.49 22.33 -9.59
CA PRO A 104 -7.59 21.39 -9.45
C PRO A 104 -7.21 20.41 -8.34
N LYS A 105 -8.02 20.39 -7.26
CA LYS A 105 -7.81 19.45 -6.15
C LYS A 105 -7.66 18.08 -6.79
N SER A 106 -6.52 17.43 -6.56
CA SER A 106 -6.20 16.17 -7.22
C SER A 106 -7.38 15.23 -7.01
N ALA A 107 -7.94 14.75 -8.12
CA ALA A 107 -9.16 13.95 -8.07
C ALA A 107 -8.96 12.79 -7.10
N ALA A 108 -9.91 12.62 -6.17
CA ALA A 108 -9.79 11.63 -5.11
C ALA A 108 -9.44 10.27 -5.72
N ARG A 109 -8.33 9.69 -5.27
CA ARG A 109 -7.69 8.57 -5.96
C ARG A 109 -8.58 7.33 -5.83
N ASP A 110 -9.11 6.85 -6.97
CA ASP A 110 -10.02 5.70 -7.02
C ASP A 110 -9.26 4.38 -6.70
N PHE A 111 -8.97 4.14 -5.43
CA PHE A 111 -8.24 2.96 -4.97
C PHE A 111 -8.88 1.65 -5.45
N GLY A 112 -10.21 1.59 -5.62
CA GLY A 112 -10.89 0.44 -6.24
C GLY A 112 -10.46 0.19 -7.69
N LYS A 113 -10.37 1.22 -8.53
CA LYS A 113 -9.92 1.09 -9.92
C LYS A 113 -8.43 0.75 -10.00
N GLU A 114 -7.62 1.32 -9.11
CA GLU A 114 -6.18 1.02 -9.04
C GLU A 114 -5.91 -0.41 -8.55
N ASN A 115 -6.65 -0.89 -7.54
CA ASN A 115 -6.56 -2.27 -7.08
C ASN A 115 -6.97 -3.26 -8.18
N VAL A 116 -8.01 -2.95 -8.97
CA VAL A 116 -8.39 -3.77 -10.14
C VAL A 116 -7.31 -3.74 -11.23
N ARG A 117 -6.70 -2.58 -11.53
CA ARG A 117 -5.56 -2.49 -12.46
C ARG A 117 -4.38 -3.32 -11.98
N LYS A 118 -3.98 -3.18 -10.72
CA LYS A 118 -2.88 -3.91 -10.09
C LYS A 118 -3.13 -5.42 -10.03
N LEU A 119 -4.36 -5.85 -9.78
CA LEU A 119 -4.73 -7.27 -9.82
C LEU A 119 -4.60 -7.84 -11.24
N ARG A 120 -5.09 -7.10 -12.26
CA ARG A 120 -4.93 -7.48 -13.67
C ARG A 120 -3.47 -7.51 -14.12
N GLU A 121 -2.65 -6.58 -13.62
CA GLU A 121 -1.20 -6.53 -13.87
C GLU A 121 -0.47 -7.72 -13.24
N ILE A 122 -0.78 -8.07 -11.99
CA ILE A 122 -0.27 -9.28 -11.32
C ILE A 122 -0.68 -10.54 -12.12
N GLN A 123 -1.96 -10.66 -12.52
CA GLN A 123 -2.45 -11.77 -13.35
C GLN A 123 -1.84 -11.81 -14.76
N ARG A 124 -1.38 -10.67 -15.29
CA ARG A 124 -0.63 -10.63 -16.56
C ARG A 124 0.79 -11.12 -16.33
N ARG A 125 1.49 -10.59 -15.33
CA ARG A 125 2.86 -10.97 -14.99
C ARG A 125 3.01 -12.45 -14.64
N PHE A 126 2.02 -13.04 -13.96
CA PHE A 126 2.00 -14.50 -13.73
C PHE A 126 1.86 -15.29 -15.02
N ARG A 127 0.99 -14.88 -15.95
CA ARG A 127 0.86 -15.51 -17.28
C ARG A 127 2.11 -15.33 -18.13
N GLU A 128 2.77 -14.17 -18.08
CA GLU A 128 4.06 -13.93 -18.75
C GLU A 128 5.18 -14.80 -18.15
N LEU A 129 5.23 -14.94 -16.83
CA LEU A 129 6.20 -15.80 -16.14
C LEU A 129 5.94 -17.29 -16.42
N GLU A 130 4.69 -17.72 -16.48
CA GLU A 130 4.33 -19.08 -16.90
C GLU A 130 4.70 -19.30 -18.37
N ALA A 131 4.39 -18.37 -19.28
CA ALA A 131 4.81 -18.46 -20.68
C ALA A 131 6.34 -18.55 -20.82
N GLN A 132 7.09 -17.71 -20.09
CA GLN A 132 8.56 -17.81 -20.02
C GLN A 132 9.01 -19.17 -19.51
N ARG A 133 8.34 -19.73 -18.49
CA ARG A 133 8.65 -21.07 -17.96
C ARG A 133 8.30 -22.17 -18.96
N GLU A 134 7.21 -22.06 -19.73
CA GLU A 134 6.86 -23.00 -20.81
C GLU A 134 7.88 -22.91 -21.96
N HIS A 135 8.33 -21.71 -22.34
CA HIS A 135 9.39 -21.53 -23.34
C HIS A 135 10.78 -21.97 -22.84
N ALA A 136 11.02 -21.95 -21.52
CA ALA A 136 12.25 -22.42 -20.89
C ALA A 136 12.23 -23.92 -20.55
N LYS A 137 11.08 -24.61 -20.65
CA LYS A 137 11.07 -26.08 -20.68
C LYS A 137 11.80 -26.51 -21.95
N PRO A 138 12.71 -27.49 -21.89
CA PRO A 138 13.36 -28.00 -23.09
C PRO A 138 12.28 -28.59 -24.00
N VAL A 139 12.07 -27.97 -25.16
CA VAL A 139 11.20 -28.51 -26.21
C VAL A 139 11.78 -29.88 -26.58
N PRO A 140 11.02 -30.99 -26.44
CA PRO A 140 11.56 -32.31 -26.72
C PRO A 140 11.95 -32.41 -28.19
N VAL A 141 13.26 -32.51 -28.45
CA VAL A 141 13.81 -32.58 -29.81
C VAL A 141 13.36 -33.90 -30.43
N LYS A 142 12.32 -33.80 -31.27
CA LYS A 142 11.51 -34.89 -31.81
C LYS A 142 10.78 -35.66 -30.70
N ALA A 143 9.45 -35.57 -30.70
CA ALA A 143 8.63 -36.62 -30.12
C ALA A 143 8.90 -37.92 -30.90
N LEU A 144 9.78 -38.77 -30.37
CA LEU A 144 9.96 -40.12 -30.89
C LEU A 144 8.62 -40.83 -30.76
N TRP A 145 8.10 -41.33 -31.88
CA TRP A 145 6.87 -42.09 -31.96
C TRP A 145 6.95 -43.30 -31.01
N THR A 146 6.35 -43.18 -29.83
CA THR A 146 6.25 -44.30 -28.89
C THR A 146 5.12 -45.21 -29.37
N SER A 147 5.46 -46.43 -29.77
CA SER A 147 4.43 -47.40 -30.13
C SER A 147 3.59 -47.76 -28.89
N PRO A 148 2.27 -47.99 -29.03
CA PRO A 148 1.38 -48.20 -27.89
C PRO A 148 1.77 -49.41 -27.02
N LYS A 149 2.56 -50.34 -27.58
CA LYS A 149 3.13 -51.50 -26.87
C LYS A 149 4.03 -51.12 -25.67
N TYR A 150 4.57 -49.90 -25.63
CA TYR A 150 5.49 -49.45 -24.57
C TYR A 150 4.93 -48.30 -23.71
N GLN A 151 3.65 -47.96 -23.85
CA GLN A 151 3.06 -46.79 -23.18
C GLN A 151 2.91 -46.97 -21.66
N ASP A 152 2.66 -48.21 -21.19
CA ASP A 152 2.57 -48.56 -19.76
C ASP A 152 3.89 -49.15 -19.18
N VAL A 153 4.97 -49.17 -19.95
CA VAL A 153 6.25 -49.74 -19.48
C VAL A 153 7.02 -48.68 -18.69
N SER A 154 6.81 -48.64 -17.37
CA SER A 154 7.50 -47.73 -16.46
C SER A 154 9.03 -47.95 -16.50
N SER A 155 9.79 -46.85 -16.53
CA SER A 155 11.24 -46.91 -16.57
C SER A 155 11.81 -47.54 -15.30
N ARG A 156 12.70 -48.54 -15.45
CA ARG A 156 13.42 -49.15 -14.32
C ARG A 156 14.25 -48.14 -13.51
N VAL A 157 14.67 -47.03 -14.13
CA VAL A 157 15.35 -45.92 -13.43
C VAL A 157 14.38 -45.14 -12.55
N MET A 158 13.13 -44.96 -12.97
CA MET A 158 12.08 -44.38 -12.12
C MET A 158 11.68 -45.33 -10.99
N ALA A 159 11.65 -46.64 -11.24
CA ALA A 159 11.44 -47.64 -10.20
C ALA A 159 12.56 -47.59 -9.14
N GLN A 160 13.85 -47.61 -9.54
CA GLN A 160 14.98 -47.49 -8.59
C GLN A 160 15.00 -46.15 -7.83
N LEU A 161 14.58 -45.04 -8.45
CA LEU A 161 14.43 -43.75 -7.76
C LEU A 161 13.24 -43.71 -6.77
N GLN A 162 12.24 -44.60 -6.93
CA GLN A 162 11.19 -44.80 -5.94
C GLN A 162 11.61 -45.80 -4.84
N GLU A 163 12.33 -46.85 -5.21
CA GLU A 163 12.83 -47.91 -4.32
C GLU A 163 13.96 -47.42 -3.39
N THR A 164 14.71 -46.39 -3.79
CA THR A 164 15.67 -45.68 -2.93
C THR A 164 15.02 -44.72 -1.93
N SER A 165 13.68 -44.59 -1.90
CA SER A 165 12.98 -43.94 -0.79
C SER A 165 12.75 -44.97 0.34
N PRO A 166 13.36 -44.82 1.52
CA PRO A 166 13.25 -45.82 2.57
C PRO A 166 11.82 -45.85 3.15
N PRO A 167 11.30 -47.02 3.58
CA PRO A 167 10.02 -47.08 4.26
C PRO A 167 10.09 -46.24 5.54
N LYS A 168 9.09 -45.36 5.71
CA LYS A 168 8.96 -44.48 6.87
C LYS A 168 8.74 -45.31 8.14
N LYS A 169 9.82 -45.74 8.79
CA LYS A 169 9.76 -46.31 10.14
C LYS A 169 9.16 -45.28 11.08
N ALA A 170 8.15 -45.68 11.83
CA ALA A 170 7.51 -44.86 12.85
C ALA A 170 8.37 -44.82 14.13
N ASP A 171 9.58 -44.27 14.04
CA ASP A 171 10.41 -44.06 15.23
C ASP A 171 11.30 -42.81 15.06
N CYS A 172 10.72 -41.67 15.46
CA CYS A 172 11.33 -40.34 15.43
C CYS A 172 11.13 -39.61 16.76
N GLN A 173 11.05 -40.35 17.87
CA GLN A 173 11.14 -39.77 19.20
C GLN A 173 12.62 -39.62 19.57
N LYS A 174 13.03 -38.42 20.02
CA LYS A 174 14.39 -37.98 20.40
C LYS A 174 15.24 -37.36 19.27
N PHE A 175 14.83 -36.19 18.78
CA PHE A 175 15.78 -35.18 18.29
C PHE A 175 15.63 -33.93 19.17
N LEU A 176 16.73 -33.45 19.74
CA LEU A 176 16.75 -32.28 20.61
C LEU A 176 16.51 -31.01 19.79
N LYS A 177 15.43 -30.28 20.10
CA LYS A 177 15.16 -28.97 19.53
C LYS A 177 15.92 -27.91 20.33
N ALA A 178 16.62 -27.00 19.64
CA ALA A 178 17.37 -25.91 20.27
C ALA A 178 16.47 -25.05 21.19
N HIS A 179 17.09 -24.47 22.23
CA HIS A 179 16.49 -23.70 23.35
C HIS A 179 15.88 -24.49 24.52
N SER A 180 16.39 -25.68 24.84
CA SER A 180 16.01 -26.42 26.06
C SER A 180 16.75 -25.99 27.35
N VAL A 181 17.59 -24.94 27.31
CA VAL A 181 18.39 -24.49 28.46
C VAL A 181 18.33 -22.96 28.62
N CYS A 182 17.92 -22.54 29.82
CA CYS A 182 17.98 -21.22 30.49
C CYS A 182 16.62 -20.93 31.17
N GLY A 183 16.51 -20.66 32.47
CA GLY A 183 17.53 -20.72 33.53
C GLY A 183 17.01 -20.12 34.85
N ALA A 184 16.96 -20.93 35.89
CA ALA A 184 16.84 -20.55 37.31
C ALA A 184 17.24 -21.79 38.13
N GLY A 185 18.09 -21.75 39.17
CA GLY A 185 18.68 -20.61 39.86
C GLY A 185 18.61 -20.88 41.37
N GLY A 186 19.68 -21.43 41.95
CA GLY A 186 19.81 -21.61 43.42
C GLY A 186 19.42 -22.99 43.99
N ARG A 187 20.39 -23.62 44.66
CA ARG A 187 20.24 -24.67 45.71
C ARG A 187 20.43 -23.97 47.10
N PRO A 188 20.21 -24.60 48.30
CA PRO A 188 20.20 -26.04 48.58
C PRO A 188 19.15 -26.60 49.58
N LEU A 189 18.94 -27.92 49.46
CA LEU A 189 18.82 -28.98 50.48
C LEU A 189 18.52 -28.63 51.96
N LEU A 190 17.55 -29.34 52.58
CA LEU A 190 17.58 -29.76 54.00
C LEU A 190 16.61 -30.93 54.31
N ARG A 191 17.19 -32.11 54.65
CA ARG A 191 16.72 -33.27 55.48
C ARG A 191 15.30 -33.86 55.26
N CYS A 192 15.16 -35.13 54.85
CA CYS A 192 15.16 -36.37 55.69
C CYS A 192 13.90 -36.50 56.59
N SER A 193 13.14 -37.60 56.66
CA SER A 193 13.29 -38.98 56.12
C SER A 193 11.88 -39.59 55.80
N ASP A 194 11.60 -40.89 55.55
CA ASP A 194 12.39 -42.14 55.43
C ASP A 194 11.61 -43.23 54.63
N THR A 195 12.24 -44.40 54.42
CA THR A 195 11.66 -45.73 54.10
C THR A 195 10.75 -45.94 52.87
N GLY A 196 11.10 -46.93 52.02
CA GLY A 196 10.18 -47.58 51.07
C GLY A 196 10.79 -47.83 49.67
N PRO A 197 11.13 -49.09 49.30
CA PRO A 197 11.85 -49.37 48.05
C PRO A 197 10.91 -49.51 46.83
N ARG A 198 11.47 -49.23 45.65
CA ARG A 198 10.98 -49.77 44.38
C ARG A 198 11.05 -51.31 44.40
N PRO A 199 10.14 -51.98 43.68
CA PRO A 199 10.48 -53.19 42.96
C PRO A 199 10.35 -52.96 41.44
N ASP A 200 11.47 -53.08 40.73
CA ASP A 200 11.43 -53.70 39.41
C ASP A 200 11.21 -55.21 39.61
N THR A 201 10.34 -55.86 38.84
CA THR A 201 10.41 -57.25 38.33
C THR A 201 9.05 -57.64 37.76
N ALA A 202 9.04 -58.21 36.55
CA ALA A 202 7.85 -58.84 35.99
C ALA A 202 7.55 -60.14 36.76
N GLY A 203 6.41 -60.17 37.44
CA GLY A 203 5.91 -61.34 38.15
C GLY A 203 4.42 -61.49 37.88
N ASP A 204 4.04 -62.68 37.42
CA ASP A 204 2.66 -63.07 37.16
C ASP A 204 1.88 -63.09 38.50
N VAL A 205 0.92 -62.18 38.67
CA VAL A 205 0.12 -62.10 39.90
C VAL A 205 -1.18 -62.87 39.69
N GLU A 206 -1.06 -64.18 39.88
CA GLU A 206 -2.18 -65.09 40.07
C GLU A 206 -3.09 -64.56 41.19
N MET A 207 -4.35 -64.26 40.85
CA MET A 207 -5.28 -63.52 41.72
C MET A 207 -5.86 -64.43 42.81
N GLN A 208 -5.07 -64.72 43.83
CA GLN A 208 -5.47 -65.56 44.97
C GLN A 208 -6.52 -64.87 45.84
N VAL A 209 -7.79 -65.15 45.56
CA VAL A 209 -8.96 -64.76 46.38
C VAL A 209 -8.94 -65.53 47.70
N ARG A 210 -8.19 -65.00 48.67
CA ARG A 210 -7.99 -65.61 49.99
C ARG A 210 -9.23 -65.45 50.89
N GLY A 211 -10.24 -66.30 50.67
CA GLY A 211 -11.23 -66.72 51.68
C GLY A 211 -12.22 -65.67 52.22
N HIS A 212 -12.15 -64.42 51.76
CA HIS A 212 -13.08 -63.36 52.17
C HIS A 212 -13.96 -62.99 50.98
N MET A 213 -15.28 -63.08 51.16
CA MET A 213 -16.26 -62.64 50.17
C MET A 213 -16.18 -61.10 50.07
N VAL A 214 -15.34 -60.61 49.15
CA VAL A 214 -15.27 -59.18 48.84
C VAL A 214 -16.59 -58.78 48.22
N ASP A 215 -17.40 -58.00 48.94
CA ASP A 215 -18.60 -57.41 48.37
C ASP A 215 -18.21 -56.35 47.33
N PHE A 216 -18.18 -56.79 46.07
CA PHE A 216 -17.88 -55.95 44.92
C PHE A 216 -18.88 -54.80 44.72
N VAL A 217 -20.09 -54.89 45.29
CA VAL A 217 -21.09 -53.81 45.24
C VAL A 217 -20.69 -52.69 46.19
N SER A 218 -20.37 -52.98 47.46
CA SER A 218 -19.87 -51.95 48.39
C SER A 218 -18.48 -51.43 47.99
N HIS A 219 -17.62 -52.28 47.41
CA HIS A 219 -16.33 -51.85 46.86
C HIS A 219 -16.51 -50.86 45.69
N ASN A 220 -17.35 -51.17 44.70
CA ASN A 220 -17.65 -50.24 43.59
C ASN A 220 -18.34 -48.97 44.09
N ALA A 221 -19.30 -49.06 45.02
CA ALA A 221 -19.96 -47.89 45.59
C ALA A 221 -18.96 -46.95 46.30
N ARG A 222 -17.96 -47.51 46.99
CA ARG A 222 -16.86 -46.73 47.61
C ARG A 222 -15.88 -46.20 46.57
N ALA A 223 -15.59 -46.94 45.50
CA ALA A 223 -14.73 -46.48 44.41
C ALA A 223 -15.38 -45.33 43.62
N ALA A 224 -16.65 -45.48 43.21
CA ALA A 224 -17.43 -44.47 42.49
C ALA A 224 -17.62 -43.16 43.28
N ARG A 225 -17.68 -43.23 44.62
CA ARG A 225 -17.67 -42.04 45.49
C ARG A 225 -16.30 -41.35 45.58
N LYS A 226 -15.20 -42.06 45.29
CA LYS A 226 -13.83 -41.51 45.29
C LYS A 226 -13.39 -41.00 43.91
N THR A 227 -13.98 -41.50 42.82
CA THR A 227 -13.69 -41.02 41.46
C THR A 227 -14.27 -39.64 41.24
N THR A 228 -13.42 -38.61 41.23
CA THR A 228 -13.84 -37.25 40.85
C THR A 228 -13.98 -37.16 39.33
N LEU A 229 -15.10 -36.61 38.84
CA LEU A 229 -15.31 -36.40 37.41
C LEU A 229 -14.30 -35.37 36.89
N ARG A 230 -13.26 -35.83 36.19
CA ARG A 230 -12.27 -34.98 35.52
C ARG A 230 -12.91 -34.28 34.32
N ARG A 231 -13.46 -33.08 34.56
CA ARG A 231 -13.84 -32.14 33.51
C ARG A 231 -12.63 -31.84 32.64
N SER A 232 -12.83 -31.76 31.32
CA SER A 232 -11.75 -31.46 30.37
C SER A 232 -11.13 -30.10 30.66
N GLN A 233 -9.78 -30.05 30.64
CA GLN A 233 -9.01 -28.85 31.01
C GLN A 233 -9.30 -27.66 30.08
N SER A 234 -9.72 -27.91 28.84
CA SER A 234 -10.05 -26.87 27.85
C SER A 234 -11.12 -25.85 28.29
N LEU A 235 -12.03 -26.18 29.22
CA LEU A 235 -12.98 -25.23 29.79
C LEU A 235 -12.50 -24.56 31.10
N GLN A 236 -11.40 -25.01 31.68
CA GLN A 236 -10.73 -24.38 32.82
C GLN A 236 -9.67 -23.39 32.30
N ASP A 237 -8.85 -23.80 31.31
CA ASP A 237 -7.86 -22.93 30.66
C ASP A 237 -8.47 -21.65 30.08
N LEU A 238 -9.70 -21.69 29.54
CA LEU A 238 -10.42 -20.51 29.03
C LEU A 238 -10.89 -19.53 30.13
N ARG A 239 -10.95 -19.96 31.40
CA ARG A 239 -11.30 -19.09 32.54
C ARG A 239 -10.05 -18.48 33.17
N ASP A 240 -9.00 -19.29 33.31
CA ASP A 240 -7.78 -18.89 34.02
C ASP A 240 -6.77 -18.18 33.11
N LYS A 241 -6.87 -18.34 31.79
CA LYS A 241 -6.07 -17.63 30.78
C LYS A 241 -6.99 -17.02 29.72
N PRO A 242 -7.27 -15.71 29.75
CA PRO A 242 -7.83 -15.05 28.58
C PRO A 242 -6.89 -15.28 27.38
N PRO A 243 -7.40 -15.53 26.16
CA PRO A 243 -6.56 -15.60 24.98
C PRO A 243 -5.74 -14.30 24.89
N PRO A 244 -4.45 -14.35 24.47
CA PRO A 244 -3.55 -13.20 24.54
C PRO A 244 -4.19 -12.01 23.83
N SER A 245 -4.71 -11.09 24.64
CA SER A 245 -5.54 -10.00 24.17
C SER A 245 -4.63 -8.99 23.53
N ALA A 246 -4.51 -9.07 22.19
CA ALA A 246 -3.82 -8.05 21.41
C ALA A 246 -4.42 -6.70 21.79
N GLU A 247 -3.64 -5.88 22.50
CA GLU A 247 -4.13 -4.68 23.17
C GLU A 247 -4.86 -3.79 22.17
N LYS A 248 -6.18 -3.64 22.34
CA LYS A 248 -7.03 -2.96 21.38
C LYS A 248 -6.56 -1.51 21.22
N GLY A 249 -6.11 -1.18 20.01
CA GLY A 249 -5.56 0.15 19.67
C GLY A 249 -4.04 0.16 19.45
N LYS A 250 -3.28 -0.84 19.88
CA LYS A 250 -1.87 -1.00 19.52
C LYS A 250 -1.72 -1.64 18.13
N LEU A 251 -0.73 -1.19 17.37
CA LEU A 251 -0.41 -1.81 16.08
C LEU A 251 0.41 -3.08 16.31
N PRO A 252 0.11 -4.18 15.60
CA PRO A 252 0.99 -5.34 15.58
C PRO A 252 2.42 -4.98 15.17
N GLN A 253 3.41 -5.51 15.91
CA GLN A 253 4.84 -5.21 15.76
C GLN A 253 5.35 -5.29 14.31
N TYR A 254 4.85 -6.24 13.51
CA TYR A 254 5.25 -6.39 12.11
C TYR A 254 4.84 -5.19 11.21
N LEU A 255 3.76 -4.48 11.55
CA LEU A 255 3.36 -3.25 10.86
C LEU A 255 4.25 -2.06 11.24
N GLU A 256 4.68 -2.00 12.50
CA GLU A 256 5.62 -0.98 12.97
C GLU A 256 6.99 -1.17 12.33
N GLN A 257 7.50 -2.40 12.34
CA GLN A 257 8.72 -2.79 11.62
C GLN A 257 8.63 -2.47 10.13
N ARG A 258 7.49 -2.75 9.47
CA ARG A 258 7.28 -2.41 8.06
C ARG A 258 7.25 -0.91 7.79
N LYS A 259 6.67 -0.09 8.68
CA LYS A 259 6.76 1.38 8.59
C LYS A 259 8.21 1.87 8.72
N ILE A 260 9.01 1.25 9.59
CA ILE A 260 10.44 1.57 9.74
C ILE A 260 11.22 1.16 8.48
N GLN A 261 10.95 -0.02 7.91
CA GLN A 261 11.55 -0.48 6.65
C GLN A 261 11.25 0.50 5.51
N TRP A 262 9.98 0.87 5.29
CA TRP A 262 9.62 1.84 4.25
C TRP A 262 10.27 3.20 4.44
N LYS A 263 10.37 3.71 5.68
CA LYS A 263 11.09 4.97 5.95
C LYS A 263 12.58 4.86 5.61
N LYS A 264 13.23 3.74 5.95
CA LYS A 264 14.64 3.49 5.59
C LYS A 264 14.84 3.39 4.08
N GLU A 265 13.99 2.63 3.39
CA GLU A 265 14.02 2.51 1.93
C GLU A 265 13.73 3.85 1.23
N GLU A 266 12.82 4.67 1.75
CA GLU A 266 12.51 6.00 1.21
C GLU A 266 13.67 6.97 1.44
N GLU A 267 14.33 6.91 2.60
CA GLU A 267 15.54 7.70 2.86
C GLU A 267 16.72 7.25 1.98
N GLU A 268 16.94 5.94 1.83
CA GLU A 268 17.96 5.37 0.96
C GLU A 268 17.69 5.72 -0.51
N LYS A 269 16.44 5.60 -0.98
CA LYS A 269 16.01 6.09 -2.29
C LYS A 269 16.30 7.58 -2.42
N ARG A 270 15.96 8.41 -1.43
CA ARG A 270 16.23 9.87 -1.45
C ARG A 270 17.73 10.20 -1.48
N ARG A 271 18.57 9.40 -0.81
CA ARG A 271 20.05 9.53 -0.82
C ARG A 271 20.64 9.09 -2.17
N ASN A 272 20.07 8.07 -2.80
CA ASN A 272 20.55 7.49 -4.06
C ASN A 272 19.97 8.20 -5.31
N THR A 273 18.77 8.79 -5.21
CA THR A 273 18.30 9.76 -6.19
C THR A 273 19.20 10.98 -6.13
N ARG A 274 20.09 11.08 -7.12
CA ARG A 274 20.86 12.31 -7.40
C ARG A 274 19.88 13.48 -7.42
N ASP A 275 20.20 14.56 -6.70
CA ASP A 275 19.36 15.77 -6.64
C ASP A 275 19.04 16.20 -8.08
N PRO A 276 17.75 16.33 -8.47
CA PRO A 276 17.37 16.67 -9.85
C PRO A 276 17.88 18.03 -10.30
N SER A 277 18.41 18.86 -9.38
CA SER A 277 19.13 20.08 -9.70
C SER A 277 20.57 19.86 -10.23
N ILE A 278 21.13 18.65 -10.14
CA ILE A 278 22.50 18.35 -10.59
C ILE A 278 22.48 17.95 -12.07
N PRO A 279 23.10 18.72 -12.98
CA PRO A 279 23.19 18.34 -14.39
C PRO A 279 24.04 17.07 -14.56
N ALA A 280 23.71 16.24 -15.56
CA ALA A 280 24.52 15.06 -15.88
C ALA A 280 25.98 15.46 -16.22
N GLY A 281 26.95 14.67 -15.79
CA GLY A 281 28.39 14.98 -15.98
C GLY A 281 28.89 16.19 -15.20
N HIS A 282 28.19 16.61 -14.15
CA HIS A 282 28.63 17.69 -13.25
C HIS A 282 28.66 17.22 -11.79
N THR A 283 29.61 17.76 -11.04
CA THR A 283 29.80 17.52 -9.61
C THR A 283 29.62 18.83 -8.83
N GLN A 284 29.04 18.78 -7.64
CA GLN A 284 28.93 19.97 -6.78
C GLN A 284 30.32 20.30 -6.20
N MET A 285 30.78 21.53 -6.39
CA MET A 285 32.01 22.04 -5.75
C MET A 285 31.78 22.12 -4.23
N SER A 286 32.81 21.82 -3.42
CA SER A 286 32.68 21.96 -1.97
C SER A 286 32.58 23.44 -1.57
N GLU A 287 31.95 23.72 -0.43
CA GLU A 287 31.77 25.11 0.00
C GLU A 287 33.11 25.83 0.28
N ARG A 288 34.14 25.10 0.72
CA ARG A 288 35.48 25.66 0.99
C ARG A 288 36.14 26.13 -0.31
N GLU A 289 36.25 25.24 -1.29
CA GLU A 289 36.80 25.54 -2.62
C GLU A 289 36.01 26.68 -3.31
N ARG A 290 34.68 26.71 -3.14
CA ARG A 290 33.82 27.80 -3.65
C ARG A 290 34.15 29.14 -3.02
N LEU A 291 34.38 29.19 -1.71
CA LEU A 291 34.71 30.43 -1.01
C LEU A 291 36.13 30.90 -1.32
N GLU A 292 37.09 29.99 -1.45
CA GLU A 292 38.47 30.28 -1.85
C GLU A 292 38.54 30.83 -3.28
N THR A 293 37.86 30.19 -4.24
CA THR A 293 37.75 30.69 -5.63
C THR A 293 37.02 32.03 -5.69
N LEU A 294 35.95 32.22 -4.93
CA LEU A 294 35.24 33.51 -4.83
C LEU A 294 36.10 34.63 -4.22
N GLN A 295 36.99 34.33 -3.28
CA GLN A 295 37.95 35.30 -2.74
C GLN A 295 39.00 35.66 -3.79
N SER A 296 39.62 34.66 -4.42
CA SER A 296 40.60 34.87 -5.50
C SER A 296 40.03 35.75 -6.63
N LEU A 297 38.80 35.48 -7.08
CA LEU A 297 38.12 36.30 -8.09
C LEU A 297 37.85 37.75 -7.64
N LYS A 298 37.57 37.98 -6.35
CA LYS A 298 37.39 39.35 -5.82
C LYS A 298 38.70 40.12 -5.79
N ASP A 299 39.82 39.45 -5.52
CA ASP A 299 41.13 40.07 -5.47
C ASP A 299 41.71 40.32 -6.86
N THR A 300 41.46 39.44 -7.85
CA THR A 300 41.74 39.75 -9.25
C THR A 300 40.87 40.90 -9.76
N HIS A 301 39.57 40.93 -9.44
CA HIS A 301 38.69 42.05 -9.77
C HIS A 301 39.21 43.39 -9.22
N ARG A 302 39.58 43.44 -7.92
CA ARG A 302 40.20 44.64 -7.31
C ARG A 302 41.46 45.08 -8.03
N SER A 303 42.28 44.13 -8.48
CA SER A 303 43.53 44.39 -9.21
C SER A 303 43.30 44.91 -10.62
N LEU A 304 42.28 44.38 -11.34
CA LEU A 304 41.88 44.88 -12.66
C LEU A 304 41.27 46.29 -12.57
N VAL A 305 40.47 46.56 -11.52
CA VAL A 305 39.92 47.89 -11.26
C VAL A 305 41.04 48.89 -10.97
N SER A 306 42.04 48.55 -10.14
CA SER A 306 43.16 49.46 -9.87
C SER A 306 44.05 49.68 -11.11
N GLU A 307 44.25 48.65 -11.94
CA GLU A 307 44.94 48.81 -13.23
C GLU A 307 44.17 49.74 -14.18
N LEU A 308 42.85 49.57 -14.29
CA LEU A 308 41.99 50.41 -15.13
C LEU A 308 41.99 51.87 -14.67
N LEU A 309 41.93 52.11 -13.36
CA LEU A 309 42.03 53.44 -12.76
C LEU A 309 43.43 54.08 -12.89
N SER A 310 44.47 53.26 -13.15
CA SER A 310 45.83 53.77 -13.41
C SER A 310 46.04 54.25 -14.85
N LEU A 311 45.10 53.98 -15.78
CA LEU A 311 45.21 54.40 -17.16
C LEU A 311 45.02 55.93 -17.31
N PRO A 312 45.68 56.58 -18.29
CA PRO A 312 45.45 57.99 -18.59
C PRO A 312 43.99 58.27 -18.92
N VAL A 313 43.47 59.40 -18.42
CA VAL A 313 42.07 59.83 -18.65
C VAL A 313 41.78 60.04 -20.15
N LYS A 314 42.79 60.46 -20.93
CA LYS A 314 42.71 60.61 -22.38
C LYS A 314 43.14 59.34 -23.09
N ALA A 315 42.32 58.85 -24.02
CA ALA A 315 42.53 57.61 -24.76
C ALA A 315 42.92 57.87 -26.23
N ASP A 316 43.84 58.82 -26.43
CA ASP A 316 44.16 59.39 -27.74
C ASP A 316 44.92 58.39 -28.64
N THR A 317 45.69 57.47 -28.06
CA THR A 317 46.43 56.43 -28.80
C THR A 317 45.63 55.13 -28.89
N VAL A 318 45.75 54.43 -30.03
CA VAL A 318 45.09 53.13 -30.27
C VAL A 318 45.49 52.10 -29.21
N SER A 319 46.74 52.10 -28.75
CA SER A 319 47.24 51.19 -27.72
C SER A 319 46.55 51.37 -26.36
N ILE A 320 46.31 52.61 -25.92
CA ILE A 320 45.57 52.88 -24.67
C ILE A 320 44.12 52.42 -24.80
N ARG A 321 43.46 52.68 -25.94
CA ARG A 321 42.09 52.19 -26.19
C ARG A 321 42.01 50.66 -26.15
N SER A 322 42.93 49.98 -26.83
CA SER A 322 42.97 48.51 -26.85
C SER A 322 43.25 47.92 -25.48
N ARG A 323 44.21 48.47 -24.70
CA ARG A 323 44.46 48.01 -23.32
C ARG A 323 43.24 48.23 -22.42
N ARG A 324 42.57 49.36 -22.53
CA ARG A 324 41.34 49.64 -21.76
C ARG A 324 40.24 48.63 -22.10
N ALA A 325 39.96 48.41 -23.39
CA ALA A 325 38.96 47.43 -23.83
C ALA A 325 39.30 45.99 -23.37
N GLN A 326 40.58 45.61 -23.33
CA GLN A 326 41.02 44.32 -22.78
C GLN A 326 40.79 44.21 -21.27
N LEU A 327 40.99 45.29 -20.51
CA LEU A 327 40.67 45.33 -19.07
C LEU A 327 39.16 45.26 -18.84
N ASP A 328 38.37 46.05 -19.59
CA ASP A 328 36.90 46.03 -19.53
C ASP A 328 36.35 44.61 -19.82
N GLN A 329 36.88 43.93 -20.86
CA GLN A 329 36.50 42.56 -21.18
C GLN A 329 36.83 41.60 -20.04
N ARG A 330 38.09 41.57 -19.56
CA ARG A 330 38.51 40.70 -18.46
C ARG A 330 37.74 40.96 -17.17
N LEU A 331 37.40 42.22 -16.90
CA LEU A 331 36.61 42.61 -15.74
C LEU A 331 35.19 42.03 -15.86
N SER A 332 34.56 42.11 -17.04
CA SER A 332 33.25 41.46 -17.28
C SER A 332 33.29 39.93 -17.12
N GLU A 333 34.34 39.26 -17.61
CA GLU A 333 34.54 37.81 -17.44
C GLU A 333 34.67 37.42 -15.95
N VAL A 334 35.41 38.23 -15.16
CA VAL A 334 35.56 38.04 -13.71
C VAL A 334 34.27 38.35 -12.95
N GLU A 335 33.51 39.39 -13.33
CA GLU A 335 32.20 39.69 -12.73
C GLU A 335 31.18 38.58 -12.98
N GLU A 336 31.15 37.99 -14.18
CA GLU A 336 30.32 36.82 -14.48
C GLU A 336 30.74 35.60 -13.64
N ALA A 337 32.04 35.36 -13.48
CA ALA A 337 32.55 34.31 -12.59
C ALA A 337 32.12 34.56 -11.14
N ILE A 338 32.33 35.77 -10.59
CA ILE A 338 31.88 36.15 -9.23
C ILE A 338 30.37 35.92 -9.07
N LYS A 339 29.56 36.24 -10.07
CA LYS A 339 28.09 36.03 -10.10
C LYS A 339 27.68 34.55 -10.15
N ILE A 340 28.55 33.67 -10.63
CA ILE A 340 28.38 32.21 -10.56
C ILE A 340 28.77 31.70 -9.16
N PHE A 341 29.97 32.06 -8.68
CA PHE A 341 30.51 31.58 -7.40
C PHE A 341 29.84 32.18 -6.16
N SER A 342 29.17 33.32 -6.27
CA SER A 342 28.37 33.90 -5.19
C SER A 342 27.12 33.09 -4.83
N ARG A 343 26.68 32.16 -5.68
CA ARG A 343 25.56 31.23 -5.43
C ARG A 343 25.97 30.14 -4.45
N ASP A 344 25.05 29.72 -3.58
CA ASP A 344 25.31 28.70 -2.55
C ASP A 344 25.74 27.35 -3.12
N LYS A 345 25.17 26.94 -4.26
CA LYS A 345 25.51 25.71 -4.98
C LYS A 345 26.14 26.06 -6.33
N VAL A 346 27.35 25.56 -6.55
CA VAL A 346 28.06 25.64 -7.84
C VAL A 346 28.34 24.22 -8.32
N TYR A 347 28.04 23.96 -9.60
CA TYR A 347 28.27 22.68 -10.25
C TYR A 347 29.36 22.84 -11.30
N VAL A 348 30.40 22.02 -11.20
CA VAL A 348 31.53 22.00 -12.14
C VAL A 348 31.39 20.77 -13.02
N LYS A 349 31.60 20.93 -14.32
CA LYS A 349 31.67 19.81 -15.25
C LYS A 349 32.89 18.95 -14.89
N ILE A 350 32.71 17.63 -14.78
CA ILE A 350 33.86 16.72 -14.68
C ILE A 350 34.45 16.52 -16.07
N ASP A 351 35.70 16.95 -16.25
CA ASP A 351 36.48 16.57 -17.42
C ASP A 351 36.94 15.12 -17.22
N SER A 352 36.44 14.24 -18.10
CA SER A 352 36.65 12.78 -18.10
C SER A 352 37.19 12.33 -19.44
#